data_AF-A0A7J6X263-F1
#
_entry.id   AF-A0A7J6X263-F1
#
_cell.length_a   1.000
_cell.length_b   1.000
_cell.length_c   1.000
_cell.angle_alpha   90.00
_cell.angle_beta   90.00
_cell.angle_gamma   90.00
#
_symmetry.space_group_name_H-M   'P 1'
#
loop_
_entity.id
_entity.type
_entity.pdbx_description
1 polymer ?
#
loop_
_entity_poly.entity_id
_entity_poly.type
_entity_poly.pdbx_seq_one_letter_code
_entity_poly.pdbx_strand_id
1 'polypeptide(L)'
;MSVKCPICLEEEVTDFITIPGCNHDFCRGCLTTHISINLRGNRLPYCPSVDQNNQTCYNLIAEHIVLENANNLLDEYEFMKIEAAIPPQDRFYCPEPTCTHPIS
;
A
#
# COMPACT_ATOMS: atom_id res chain seq x y z
N MET A 1 -11.39 -0.78 22.70
CA MET A 1 -12.15 -0.50 21.46
C MET A 1 -11.83 -1.63 20.50
N SER A 2 -12.83 -2.21 19.86
CA SER A 2 -12.64 -3.26 18.85
C SER A 2 -13.35 -2.87 17.57
N VAL A 3 -12.85 -3.38 16.45
CA VAL A 3 -13.37 -3.06 15.11
C VAL A 3 -13.70 -4.35 14.37
N LYS A 4 -14.61 -4.27 13.39
CA LYS A 4 -14.82 -5.34 12.43
C LYS A 4 -13.90 -5.12 11.24
N CYS A 5 -13.05 -6.09 10.93
CA CYS A 5 -12.19 -5.98 9.75
C CYS A 5 -13.01 -6.28 8.48
N PRO A 6 -13.09 -5.37 7.49
CA PRO A 6 -13.87 -5.59 6.28
C PRO A 6 -13.26 -6.62 5.32
N ILE A 7 -11.99 -7.02 5.55
CA ILE A 7 -11.27 -7.99 4.71
C ILE A 7 -11.52 -9.43 5.19
N CYS A 8 -11.16 -9.75 6.44
CA CYS A 8 -11.34 -11.10 6.98
C CYS A 8 -12.71 -11.33 7.63
N LEU A 9 -13.52 -10.27 7.78
CA LEU A 9 -14.84 -10.27 8.43
C LEU A 9 -14.82 -10.67 9.91
N GLU A 10 -13.63 -10.77 10.52
CA GLU A 10 -13.47 -11.02 11.95
C GLU A 10 -14.05 -9.84 12.75
N GLU A 11 -14.90 -10.20 13.70
CA GLU A 11 -15.53 -9.29 14.64
C GLU A 11 -14.66 -9.21 15.90
N GLU A 12 -14.65 -8.06 16.56
CA GLU A 12 -13.88 -7.82 17.78
C GLU A 12 -12.34 -7.80 17.65
N VAL A 13 -11.83 -7.29 16.53
CA VAL A 13 -10.38 -7.07 16.36
C VAL A 13 -9.90 -5.95 17.29
N THR A 14 -8.93 -6.24 18.15
CA THR A 14 -8.30 -5.24 19.04
C THR A 14 -6.98 -4.67 18.51
N ASP A 15 -6.26 -5.41 17.67
CA ASP A 15 -5.07 -4.92 16.96
C ASP A 15 -5.46 -4.49 15.54
N PHE A 16 -5.78 -3.22 15.41
CA PHE A 16 -6.20 -2.61 14.16
C PHE A 16 -5.38 -1.37 13.84
N ILE A 17 -5.36 -1.05 12.55
CA ILE A 17 -4.72 0.14 12.01
C ILE A 17 -5.79 0.97 11.31
N THR A 18 -5.88 2.24 11.70
CA THR A 18 -6.71 3.24 11.03
C THR A 18 -5.88 3.93 9.95
N ILE A 19 -6.38 3.95 8.71
CA ILE A 19 -5.70 4.66 7.62
C ILE A 19 -5.98 6.17 7.74
N PRO A 20 -4.95 7.02 7.93
CA PRO A 20 -5.13 8.46 7.97
C PRO A 20 -5.75 9.00 6.68
N GLY A 21 -6.67 9.94 6.81
CA GLY A 21 -7.32 10.60 5.67
C GLY A 21 -8.65 9.96 5.22
N CYS A 22 -8.86 8.64 5.39
CA CYS A 22 -10.18 8.00 5.19
C CYS A 22 -10.78 7.40 6.45
N ASN A 23 -9.99 7.21 7.51
CA ASN A 23 -10.44 6.64 8.80
C ASN A 23 -11.07 5.24 8.68
N HIS A 24 -10.65 4.47 7.67
CA HIS A 24 -11.03 3.06 7.56
C HIS A 24 -10.10 2.21 8.42
N ASP A 25 -10.68 1.29 9.18
CA ASP A 25 -9.98 0.39 10.09
C ASP A 25 -9.85 -1.02 9.52
N PHE A 26 -8.68 -1.63 9.74
CA PHE A 26 -8.38 -2.99 9.34
C PHE A 26 -7.59 -3.69 10.43
N CYS A 27 -7.77 -5.00 10.60
CA CYS A 27 -6.84 -5.75 11.43
C CYS A 27 -5.43 -5.66 10.84
N ARG A 28 -4.41 -5.62 11.71
CA ARG A 28 -3.01 -5.47 11.30
C ARG A 28 -2.61 -6.51 10.27
N GLY A 29 -2.94 -7.78 10.50
CA GLY A 29 -2.58 -8.88 9.59
C GLY A 29 -3.13 -8.72 8.17
N CYS A 30 -4.38 -8.29 8.01
CA CYS A 30 -4.96 -8.04 6.68
C CYS A 30 -4.30 -6.84 6.00
N LEU A 31 -4.07 -5.75 6.73
CA LEU A 31 -3.44 -4.56 6.15
C LEU A 31 -1.97 -4.82 5.74
N THR A 32 -1.20 -5.49 6.60
CA THR A 32 0.17 -5.94 6.30
C THR A 32 0.24 -6.78 5.03
N THR A 33 -0.67 -7.75 4.91
CA THR A 33 -0.74 -8.63 3.74
C THR A 33 -1.08 -7.84 2.48
N HIS A 34 -2.07 -6.94 2.57
CA HIS A 34 -2.45 -6.06 1.45
C HIS A 34 -1.30 -5.16 0.99
N ILE A 35 -0.58 -4.53 1.92
CA ILE A 35 0.61 -3.71 1.62
C ILE A 35 1.63 -4.56 0.85
N SER A 36 1.96 -5.75 1.38
CA SER A 36 2.94 -6.65 0.78
C SER A 36 2.58 -7.08 -0.64
N ILE A 37 1.30 -7.36 -0.90
CA ILE A 37 0.81 -7.73 -2.24
C ILE A 37 0.95 -6.54 -3.21
N ASN A 38 0.64 -5.32 -2.79
CA ASN A 38 0.75 -4.14 -3.64
C ASN A 38 2.21 -3.86 -4.01
N LEU A 39 3.12 -3.88 -3.03
CA LEU A 39 4.55 -3.61 -3.29
C LEU A 39 5.16 -4.64 -4.23
N ARG A 40 4.92 -5.94 -4.00
CA ARG A 40 5.37 -7.00 -4.92
C ARG A 40 4.73 -6.92 -6.31
N GLY A 41 3.56 -6.28 -6.40
CA GLY A 41 2.87 -6.00 -7.65
C GLY A 41 3.28 -4.68 -8.30
N ASN A 42 4.36 -4.03 -7.83
CA ASN A 42 4.84 -2.73 -8.28
C ASN A 42 3.72 -1.65 -8.23
N ARG A 43 3.03 -1.57 -7.09
CA ARG A 43 1.99 -0.57 -6.83
C ARG A 43 2.19 0.06 -5.45
N LEU A 44 2.00 1.38 -5.38
CA LEU A 44 1.89 2.04 -4.08
C LEU A 44 0.62 1.55 -3.37
N PRO A 45 0.72 1.15 -2.10
CA PRO A 45 -0.41 0.61 -1.37
C PRO A 45 -1.45 1.70 -1.08
N TYR A 46 -2.71 1.40 -1.32
CA TYR A 46 -3.85 2.27 -1.06
C TYR A 46 -4.87 1.56 -0.15
N CYS A 47 -5.81 2.33 0.40
CA CYS A 47 -6.85 1.84 1.28
C CYS A 47 -7.67 0.71 0.61
N PRO A 48 -7.76 -0.48 1.22
CA PRO A 48 -8.53 -1.58 0.64
C PRO A 48 -10.05 -1.43 0.76
N SER A 49 -10.56 -0.39 1.42
CA SER A 49 -11.99 -0.17 1.60
C SER A 49 -12.67 0.27 0.30
N VAL A 50 -13.97 0.01 0.23
CA VAL A 50 -14.87 0.64 -0.73
C VAL A 50 -15.77 1.64 0.02
N ASP A 51 -16.10 2.75 -0.62
CA ASP A 51 -17.05 3.71 -0.07
C ASP A 51 -18.50 3.19 -0.21
N GLN A 52 -19.44 3.96 0.34
CA GLN A 52 -20.88 3.68 0.30
C GLN A 52 -21.49 3.63 -1.12
N ASN A 53 -20.77 4.10 -2.13
CA ASN A 53 -21.17 4.07 -3.54
C ASN A 53 -20.49 2.93 -4.32
N ASN A 54 -19.87 1.96 -3.62
CA ASN A 54 -19.06 0.90 -4.19
C ASN A 54 -17.83 1.41 -4.98
N GLN A 55 -17.32 2.59 -4.66
CA GLN A 55 -16.10 3.12 -5.27
C GLN A 55 -14.90 2.77 -4.39
N THR A 56 -13.79 2.42 -5.03
CA THR A 56 -12.54 2.13 -4.31
C THR A 56 -12.03 3.38 -3.59
N CYS A 57 -11.65 3.23 -2.32
CA CYS A 57 -11.00 4.30 -1.57
C CYS A 57 -9.53 4.43 -2.03
N TYR A 58 -9.22 5.48 -2.78
CA TYR A 58 -7.87 5.69 -3.34
C TYR A 58 -6.87 6.38 -2.40
N ASN A 59 -7.20 6.55 -1.11
CA ASN A 59 -6.23 7.10 -0.16
C ASN A 59 -5.01 6.19 -0.04
N LEU A 60 -3.82 6.74 -0.27
CA LEU A 60 -2.56 6.05 -0.10
C LEU A 60 -2.37 5.67 1.38
N ILE A 61 -1.77 4.51 1.62
CA ILE A 61 -1.34 4.11 2.95
C ILE A 61 -0.14 4.97 3.33
N ALA A 62 -0.22 5.62 4.50
CA ALA A 62 0.84 6.51 4.97
C ALA A 62 2.18 5.77 5.14
N GLU A 63 3.28 6.44 4.83
CA GLU A 63 4.63 5.86 4.83
C GLU A 63 4.96 5.14 6.13
N HIS A 64 4.74 5.76 7.29
CA HIS A 64 5.03 5.11 8.58
C HIS A 64 4.29 3.77 8.77
N ILE A 65 3.06 3.64 8.26
CA ILE A 65 2.31 2.38 8.31
C ILE A 65 2.96 1.33 7.41
N VAL A 66 3.43 1.72 6.22
CA VAL A 66 4.15 0.80 5.31
C VAL A 66 5.45 0.34 5.98
N LEU A 67 6.25 1.27 6.52
CA LEU A 67 7.52 0.97 7.17
C LEU A 67 7.35 0.04 8.39
N GLU A 68 6.31 0.24 9.20
CA GLU A 68 6.06 -0.59 10.40
C GLU A 68 5.53 -1.99 10.07
N ASN A 69 4.86 -2.17 8.93
CA ASN A 69 4.10 -3.38 8.63
C ASN A 69 4.65 -4.19 7.45
N ALA A 70 5.57 -3.63 6.66
CA ALA A 70 6.23 -4.29 5.53
C ALA A 70 7.70 -3.88 5.42
N ASN A 71 8.40 -3.77 6.55
CA ASN A 71 9.82 -3.37 6.63
C ASN A 71 10.78 -4.25 5.82
N ASN A 72 10.37 -5.45 5.43
CA ASN A 72 11.15 -6.34 4.58
C ASN A 72 10.98 -6.04 3.08
N LEU A 73 10.19 -5.01 2.72
CA LEU A 73 9.90 -4.58 1.35
C LEU A 73 10.20 -3.08 1.15
N LEU A 74 11.20 -2.55 1.88
CA LEU A 74 11.56 -1.13 1.82
C LEU A 74 12.10 -0.73 0.46
N ASP A 75 12.92 -1.59 -0.15
CA ASP A 75 13.51 -1.32 -1.46
C ASP A 75 12.41 -1.21 -2.53
N GLU A 76 11.41 -2.10 -2.50
CA GLU A 76 10.24 -2.04 -3.38
C GLU A 76 9.41 -0.77 -3.14
N TYR A 77 9.25 -0.36 -1.89
CA TYR A 77 8.48 0.85 -1.58
C TYR A 77 9.18 2.13 -2.06
N GLU A 78 10.49 2.28 -1.79
CA GLU A 78 11.26 3.43 -2.25
C GLU A 78 11.33 3.47 -3.79
N PHE A 79 11.52 2.32 -4.42
CA PHE A 79 11.43 2.19 -5.87
C PHE A 79 10.08 2.71 -6.39
N MET A 80 8.98 2.27 -5.80
CA MET A 80 7.64 2.68 -6.23
C MET A 80 7.36 4.17 -6.02
N LYS A 81 7.94 4.79 -4.99
CA LYS A 81 7.86 6.25 -4.79
C LYS A 81 8.55 7.00 -5.93
N ILE A 82 9.73 6.53 -6.34
CA ILE A 82 10.48 7.12 -7.47
C ILE A 82 9.68 6.94 -8.76
N GLU A 83 9.23 5.72 -9.08
CA GLU A 83 8.42 5.42 -10.28
C GLU A 83 7.15 6.29 -10.36
N ALA A 84 6.46 6.47 -9.23
CA ALA A 84 5.24 7.27 -9.18
C ALA A 84 5.50 8.78 -9.36
N ALA A 85 6.70 9.26 -9.02
CA ALA A 85 7.09 10.65 -9.19
C ALA A 85 7.49 10.99 -10.64
N ILE A 86 7.86 9.99 -11.44
CA ILE A 86 8.27 10.19 -12.83
C ILE A 86 7.05 10.09 -13.77
N PRO A 87 6.74 11.15 -14.55
CA PRO A 87 5.69 11.09 -15.55
C PRO A 87 5.91 9.96 -16.55
N PRO A 88 4.88 9.23 -17.01
CA PRO A 88 5.04 8.07 -17.89
C PRO A 88 5.89 8.34 -19.14
N GLN A 89 5.77 9.54 -19.72
CA GLN A 89 6.52 9.93 -20.92
C GLN A 89 8.02 10.16 -20.68
N ASP A 90 8.42 10.35 -19.42
CA ASP A 90 9.79 10.66 -18.99
C ASP A 90 10.46 9.45 -18.31
N ARG A 91 9.79 8.28 -18.30
CA ARG A 91 10.36 7.05 -17.74
C ARG A 91 11.34 6.43 -18.71
N PHE A 92 12.62 6.64 -18.44
CA PHE A 92 13.70 5.86 -19.05
C PHE A 92 14.12 4.77 -18.09
N TYR A 93 14.26 3.55 -18.59
CA TYR A 93 14.70 2.41 -17.78
C TYR A 93 16.15 2.06 -18.13
N CYS A 94 16.88 1.55 -17.14
CA CYS A 94 18.22 1.03 -17.34
C CYS A 94 18.21 -0.01 -18.48
N PRO A 95 19.10 0.10 -19.49
CA PRO A 95 19.14 -0.83 -20.61
C PRO A 95 19.71 -2.21 -20.25
N GLU A 96 20.26 -2.38 -19.04
CA GLU A 96 20.75 -3.67 -18.57
C GLU A 96 19.56 -4.65 -18.45
N PRO A 97 19.58 -5.83 -19.09
CA PRO A 97 18.39 -6.69 -19.24
C PRO A 97 17.73 -7.16 -17.93
N THR A 98 18.46 -7.12 -16.83
CA THR A 98 17.99 -7.52 -15.48
C THR A 98 17.67 -6.34 -14.58
N CYS A 99 17.91 -5.11 -15.03
CA CYS A 99 17.72 -3.90 -14.25
C CYS A 99 16.45 -3.17 -14.70
N THR A 100 15.43 -3.13 -13.82
CA THR A 100 14.19 -2.39 -14.07
C THR A 100 14.23 -0.99 -13.45
N HIS A 101 15.40 -0.47 -13.08
CA HIS A 101 15.50 0.84 -12.44
C HIS A 101 15.21 1.98 -13.40
N PRO A 102 14.34 2.94 -13.00
CA PRO A 102 14.22 4.20 -13.73
C PRO A 102 15.51 4.99 -13.60
N ILE A 103 15.89 5.64 -14.69
CA ILE A 103 16.98 6.61 -14.75
C ILE A 103 16.37 7.97 -15.12
N SER A 104 16.74 9.02 -14.37
CA SER A 104 16.31 10.41 -14.59
C SER A 104 17.49 11.30 -14.95
#